data_AF-A0A934E021-F1
#
_entry.id   AF-A0A934E021-F1
#
_cell.length_a   1.000
_cell.length_b   1.000
_cell.length_c   1.000
_cell.angle_alpha   90.00
_cell.angle_beta   90.00
_cell.angle_gamma   90.00
#
_symmetry.space_group_name_H-M   'P 1'
#
loop_
_entity.id
_entity.type
_entity.pdbx_description
1 polymer ?
#
loop_
_entity_poly.entity_id
_entity_poly.type
_entity_poly.pdbx_seq_one_letter_code
_entity_poly.pdbx_strand_id
1 'polypeptide(L)'
;MLRTFAAAAFLTALAFPACGSIDAAVDCHSICSRYSDCYDADYDVGACESRCRDHSSDDADYRHLADQCNACISDRACPAASFNCATECLSVVP
;
A
#
# COMPACT_ATOMS: atom_id res chain seq x y z
N MET A 1 -15.69 -17.89 49.41
CA MET A 1 -14.41 -18.12 48.72
C MET A 1 -14.65 -19.11 47.60
N LEU A 2 -14.69 -18.66 46.35
CA LEU A 2 -14.53 -19.55 45.19
C LEU A 2 -13.90 -18.72 44.05
N ARG A 3 -12.64 -19.04 43.78
CA ARG A 3 -11.78 -18.44 42.75
C ARG A 3 -12.09 -19.13 41.43
N THR A 4 -12.64 -18.41 40.47
CA THR A 4 -12.74 -18.85 39.07
C THR A 4 -12.29 -17.70 38.19
N PHE A 5 -10.98 -17.63 37.95
CA PHE A 5 -10.38 -16.82 36.90
C PHE A 5 -10.69 -17.49 35.57
N ALA A 6 -11.85 -17.17 34.98
CA ALA A 6 -12.18 -17.58 33.62
C ALA A 6 -11.33 -16.76 32.64
N ALA A 7 -10.58 -17.48 31.82
CA ALA A 7 -9.61 -16.96 30.88
C ALA A 7 -10.22 -15.93 29.93
N ALA A 8 -9.60 -14.75 29.86
CA ALA A 8 -9.87 -13.74 28.86
C ALA A 8 -9.44 -14.27 27.48
N ALA A 9 -10.41 -14.65 26.64
CA ALA A 9 -10.19 -14.78 25.21
C ALA A 9 -10.05 -13.37 24.62
N PHE A 10 -8.81 -12.87 24.57
CA PHE A 10 -8.45 -11.70 23.79
C PHE A 10 -8.60 -12.06 22.31
N LEU A 11 -9.80 -11.85 21.77
CA LEU A 11 -10.01 -11.69 20.34
C LEU A 11 -9.38 -10.35 19.96
N THR A 12 -8.07 -10.38 19.71
CA THR A 12 -7.36 -9.25 19.11
C THR A 12 -7.86 -9.13 17.68
N ALA A 13 -8.97 -8.40 17.51
CA ALA A 13 -9.33 -7.85 16.22
C ALA A 13 -8.09 -7.10 15.73
N LEU A 14 -7.52 -7.57 14.62
CA LEU A 14 -6.57 -6.80 13.83
C LEU A 14 -7.34 -5.59 13.30
N ALA A 15 -7.48 -4.58 14.16
CA ALA A 15 -7.81 -3.24 13.76
C ALA A 15 -6.61 -2.76 12.96
N PHE A 16 -6.62 -3.09 11.66
CA PHE A 16 -5.87 -2.31 10.69
C PHE A 16 -6.24 -0.85 10.96
N PRO A 17 -5.28 0.04 11.21
CA PRO A 17 -5.58 1.45 11.19
C PRO A 17 -6.13 1.71 9.78
N ALA A 18 -7.45 1.94 9.70
CA ALA A 18 -8.02 2.61 8.56
C ALA A 18 -7.33 3.97 8.54
N CYS A 19 -6.29 4.10 7.71
CA CYS A 19 -5.69 5.37 7.37
C CYS A 19 -6.84 6.27 6.96
N GLY A 20 -7.18 7.21 7.83
CA GLY A 20 -8.20 8.20 7.56
C GLY A 20 -7.84 8.92 6.28
N SER A 21 -8.85 9.25 5.49
CA SER A 21 -8.73 10.02 4.25
C SER A 21 -8.18 11.40 4.54
N ILE A 22 -6.86 11.49 4.73
CA ILE A 22 -6.10 12.71 4.50
C ILE A 22 -6.29 12.99 3.01
N ASP A 23 -6.39 14.26 2.63
CA ASP A 23 -6.24 14.71 1.25
C ASP A 23 -4.79 14.41 0.82
N ALA A 24 -4.50 13.12 0.69
CA ALA A 24 -3.18 12.59 0.44
C ALA A 24 -3.01 12.63 -1.07
N ALA A 25 -2.20 13.57 -1.53
CA ALA A 25 -1.65 13.48 -2.87
C ALA A 25 -0.95 12.12 -2.98
N VAL A 26 -1.42 11.27 -3.89
CA VAL A 26 -0.81 9.97 -4.16
C VAL A 26 0.65 10.20 -4.54
N ASP A 27 1.58 9.62 -3.79
CA ASP A 27 3.01 9.71 -4.07
C ASP A 27 3.41 8.70 -5.14
N CYS A 28 2.95 8.96 -6.37
CA CYS A 28 3.23 8.14 -7.54
C CYS A 28 4.73 7.96 -7.79
N HIS A 29 5.55 8.96 -7.46
CA HIS A 29 7.00 8.87 -7.60
C HIS A 29 7.57 7.79 -6.68
N SER A 30 7.21 7.81 -5.38
CA SER A 30 7.63 6.81 -4.41
C SER A 30 7.27 5.38 -4.87
N ILE A 31 6.05 5.18 -5.37
CA ILE A 31 5.59 3.87 -5.87
C ILE A 31 6.46 3.39 -7.04
N CYS A 32 6.62 4.24 -8.05
CA CYS A 32 7.31 3.88 -9.28
C CYS A 32 8.82 3.69 -9.06
N SER A 33 9.46 4.52 -8.22
CA SER A 33 10.87 4.38 -7.84
C SER A 33 11.10 3.10 -7.04
N ARG A 34 10.24 2.79 -6.07
CA ARG A 34 10.34 1.51 -5.34
C ARG A 34 10.19 0.33 -6.28
N TYR A 35 9.30 0.41 -7.26
CA TYR A 35 9.19 -0.66 -8.25
C TYR A 35 10.49 -0.82 -9.03
N SER A 36 11.10 0.28 -9.48
CA SER A 36 12.38 0.25 -10.18
C SER A 36 13.50 -0.35 -9.33
N ASP A 37 13.62 0.12 -8.09
CA ASP A 37 14.65 -0.35 -7.14
C ASP A 37 14.51 -1.83 -6.81
N CYS A 38 13.28 -2.35 -6.81
CA CYS A 38 12.97 -3.69 -6.32
C CYS A 38 12.84 -4.76 -7.42
N TYR A 39 12.41 -4.39 -8.62
CA TYR A 39 12.03 -5.35 -9.66
C TYR A 39 12.76 -5.12 -10.98
N ASP A 40 12.88 -3.85 -11.40
CA ASP A 40 13.42 -3.52 -12.71
C ASP A 40 14.16 -2.17 -12.68
N ALA A 41 15.50 -2.24 -12.62
CA ALA A 41 16.34 -1.06 -12.57
C ALA A 41 16.28 -0.19 -13.84
N ASP A 42 15.82 -0.75 -14.96
CA ASP A 42 15.64 -0.03 -16.23
C ASP A 42 14.18 0.48 -16.38
N TYR A 43 13.34 0.30 -15.37
CA TYR A 43 11.95 0.74 -15.37
C TYR A 43 11.82 2.26 -15.50
N ASP A 44 10.97 2.70 -16.44
CA ASP A 44 10.72 4.12 -16.65
C ASP A 44 9.80 4.69 -15.55
N VAL A 45 10.43 5.18 -14.49
CA VAL A 45 9.77 5.85 -13.36
C VAL A 45 8.97 7.07 -13.82
N GLY A 46 9.47 7.82 -14.81
CA GLY A 46 8.80 9.04 -15.28
C GLY A 46 7.49 8.74 -16.03
N ALA A 47 7.50 7.73 -16.89
CA ALA A 47 6.31 7.25 -17.57
C ALA A 47 5.31 6.65 -16.58
N CYS A 48 5.79 5.91 -15.58
CA CYS A 48 4.96 5.38 -14.51
C CYS A 48 4.28 6.49 -13.69
N GLU A 49 5.04 7.48 -13.23
CA GLU A 49 4.52 8.58 -12.43
C GLU A 49 3.45 9.35 -13.20
N SER A 50 3.70 9.62 -14.49
CA SER A 50 2.74 10.32 -15.35
C SER A 50 1.41 9.57 -15.45
N ARG A 51 1.46 8.26 -15.76
CA ARG A 51 0.25 7.41 -15.80
C ARG A 51 -0.46 7.38 -14.45
N CYS A 52 0.27 7.19 -13.37
CA CYS A 52 -0.31 7.13 -12.03
C CYS A 52 -1.00 8.44 -11.64
N ARG A 53 -0.41 9.60 -11.96
CA ARG A 53 -1.04 10.91 -11.74
C ARG A 53 -2.29 11.10 -12.58
N ASP A 54 -2.23 10.75 -13.87
CA ASP A 54 -3.36 10.89 -14.79
C ASP A 54 -4.54 10.05 -14.29
N HIS A 55 -4.32 8.76 -14.02
CA HIS A 55 -5.35 7.86 -13.51
C HIS A 55 -5.86 8.26 -12.11
N SER A 56 -4.98 8.69 -11.20
CA SER A 56 -5.39 9.14 -9.86
C SER A 56 -6.19 10.45 -9.88
N SER A 57 -6.03 11.25 -10.92
CA SER A 57 -6.79 12.50 -11.11
C SER A 57 -8.17 12.25 -11.69
N ASP A 58 -8.29 11.25 -12.57
CA ASP A 58 -9.51 10.93 -13.30
C ASP A 58 -10.41 9.89 -12.57
N ASP A 59 -9.82 9.03 -11.75
CA ASP A 59 -10.49 7.90 -11.11
C ASP A 59 -10.20 7.85 -9.60
N ALA A 60 -11.26 8.01 -8.81
CA ALA A 60 -11.18 7.98 -7.35
C ALA A 60 -10.87 6.60 -6.78
N ASP A 61 -11.30 5.53 -7.45
CA ASP A 61 -11.02 4.14 -7.06
C ASP A 61 -9.55 3.81 -7.37
N TYR A 62 -9.04 4.25 -8.53
CA TYR A 62 -7.62 4.15 -8.85
C TYR A 62 -6.77 4.91 -7.84
N ARG A 63 -7.16 6.14 -7.50
CA ARG A 63 -6.47 6.93 -6.48
C ARG A 63 -6.42 6.20 -5.14
N HIS A 64 -7.50 5.56 -4.74
CA HIS A 64 -7.55 4.76 -3.51
C HIS A 64 -6.66 3.52 -3.58
N LEU A 65 -6.58 2.86 -4.73
CA LEU A 65 -5.66 1.73 -4.95
C LEU A 65 -4.20 2.18 -4.89
N ALA A 66 -3.86 3.29 -5.54
CA ALA A 66 -2.50 3.83 -5.54
C ALA A 66 -2.06 4.27 -4.14
N ASP A 67 -2.94 4.87 -3.35
CA ASP A 67 -2.67 5.19 -1.95
C ASP A 67 -2.44 3.94 -1.10
N GLN A 68 -3.27 2.90 -1.25
CA GLN A 68 -3.07 1.61 -0.57
C GLN A 68 -1.77 0.93 -0.97
N CYS A 69 -1.42 0.96 -2.27
CA CYS A 69 -0.15 0.46 -2.76
C CYS A 69 1.01 1.19 -2.09
N ASN A 70 1.01 2.54 -2.10
CA ASN A 70 2.03 3.35 -1.48
C ASN A 70 2.17 3.05 0.02
N ALA A 71 1.06 3.01 0.75
CA ALA A 71 1.04 2.69 2.18
C ALA A 71 1.57 1.28 2.46
N CYS A 72 1.25 0.31 1.61
CA CYS A 72 1.76 -1.05 1.78
C CYS A 72 3.26 -1.12 1.52
N ILE A 73 3.76 -0.56 0.41
CA ILE A 73 5.17 -0.69 0.08
C ILE A 73 6.04 0.16 1.01
N SER A 74 5.62 1.35 1.43
CA SER A 74 6.45 2.34 2.15
C SER A 74 7.20 1.81 3.37
N ASP A 75 6.62 0.86 4.11
CA ASP A 75 7.24 0.28 5.31
C ASP A 75 8.00 -1.04 5.06
N ARG A 76 8.07 -1.50 3.81
CA ARG A 76 8.56 -2.83 3.44
C ARG A 76 9.79 -2.77 2.54
N ALA A 77 10.73 -3.67 2.77
CA ALA A 77 11.85 -3.94 1.86
C ALA A 77 11.37 -4.70 0.61
N CYS A 78 12.13 -4.62 -0.49
CA CYS A 78 11.75 -5.18 -1.80
C CYS A 78 11.20 -6.62 -1.78
N PRO A 79 11.85 -7.60 -1.11
CA PRO A 79 11.31 -8.97 -1.06
C PRO A 79 10.00 -9.08 -0.28
N ALA A 80 9.81 -8.22 0.73
CA ALA A 80 8.59 -8.20 1.55
C ALA A 80 7.44 -7.45 0.86
N ALA A 81 7.75 -6.46 0.02
CA ALA A 81 6.78 -5.75 -0.79
C ALA A 81 6.10 -6.69 -1.81
N SER A 82 6.86 -7.62 -2.41
CA SER A 82 6.35 -8.53 -3.47
C SER A 82 5.26 -9.47 -2.99
N PHE A 83 5.40 -10.04 -1.79
CA PHE A 83 4.44 -11.03 -1.29
C PHE A 83 3.23 -10.39 -0.60
N ASN A 84 3.39 -9.18 -0.06
CA ASN A 84 2.38 -8.57 0.80
C ASN A 84 1.61 -7.42 0.16
N CYS A 85 2.11 -6.86 -0.95
CA CYS A 85 1.51 -5.68 -1.60
C CYS A 85 1.13 -5.92 -3.06
N ALA A 86 1.24 -7.16 -3.55
CA ALA A 86 0.97 -7.48 -4.95
C ALA A 86 -0.45 -7.09 -5.36
N THR A 87 -1.45 -7.37 -4.50
CA THR A 87 -2.86 -7.12 -4.80
C THR A 87 -3.17 -5.63 -4.94
N GLU A 88 -2.57 -4.82 -4.07
CA GLU A 88 -2.77 -3.38 -3.98
C GLU A 88 -2.04 -2.65 -5.12
N CYS A 89 -0.88 -3.16 -5.53
CA CYS A 89 -0.03 -2.52 -6.53
C CYS A 89 -0.22 -3.04 -7.97
N LEU A 90 -0.90 -4.18 -8.17
CA LEU A 90 -1.12 -4.85 -9.46
C LEU A 90 -1.74 -3.94 -10.54
N SER A 91 -2.53 -2.94 -10.13
CA SER A 91 -3.17 -1.99 -11.04
C SER A 91 -2.37 -0.70 -11.25
N VAL A 92 -1.29 -0.49 -10.50
CA VAL A 92 -0.52 0.77 -10.46
C VAL A 92 0.82 0.62 -11.19
N VAL A 93 1.50 -0.50 -10.97
CA VAL A 93 2.79 -0.85 -11.58
C VAL A 93 2.68 -2.24 -12.25
N PRO A 94 3.37 -2.48 -13.39
CA PRO A 94 3.35 -3.77 -14.09
C PRO A 94 3.88 -4.97 -13.28
#